data_AF-A0A2V9VLS3-F1
#
_entry.id   AF-A0A2V9VLS3-F1
#
_cell.length_a   1.000
_cell.length_b   1.000
_cell.length_c   1.000
_cell.angle_alpha   90.00
_cell.angle_beta   90.00
_cell.angle_gamma   90.00
#
_symmetry.space_group_name_H-M   'P 1'
#
loop_
_entity.id
_entity.type
_entity.pdbx_description
1 polymer ?
#
loop_
_entity_poly.entity_id
_entity_poly.type
_entity_poly.pdbx_seq_one_letter_code
_entity_poly.pdbx_strand_id
1 'polypeptide(L)'
;MELESMAIEMPEVDGHPNREPFRGVLTLIDVASDRAPSGARGHRVVLTRAAAEAALPSLLGMGLDYAPALDRHDVRRKVGVITRAEIVGRNLELAGYLFAKDFPEIVKELGRVGRRYTRGIAGTLAAPQLGMSYEIADARVADVRAGVWTLTRVTFTGAAILRRDKAAYQETWIELGE
;
A
#
# COMPACT_ATOMS: atom_id res chain seq x y z
N MET A 1 -14.81 -10.79 -30.49
CA MET A 1 -14.92 -9.85 -29.36
C MET A 1 -13.62 -9.09 -29.34
N GLU A 2 -13.59 -7.91 -29.95
CA GLU A 2 -12.41 -7.04 -29.92
C GLU A 2 -12.42 -6.30 -28.59
N LEU A 3 -11.32 -6.45 -27.84
CA LEU A 3 -11.14 -5.85 -26.53
C LEU A 3 -10.40 -4.53 -26.77
N GLU A 4 -11.14 -3.44 -26.95
CA GLU A 4 -10.56 -2.10 -26.99
C GLU A 4 -10.16 -1.70 -25.56
N SER A 5 -8.89 -1.91 -25.21
CA SER A 5 -8.29 -1.38 -24.00
C SER A 5 -7.85 0.06 -24.27
N MET A 6 -8.62 1.03 -23.80
CA MET A 6 -8.12 2.41 -23.66
C MET A 6 -7.29 2.49 -22.37
N ALA A 7 -6.00 2.18 -22.46
CA ALA A 7 -5.06 2.55 -21.42
C ALA A 7 -4.91 4.08 -21.44
N ILE A 8 -5.38 4.76 -20.40
CA ILE A 8 -5.10 6.18 -20.22
C ILE A 8 -3.72 6.26 -19.58
N GLU A 9 -2.71 6.62 -20.37
CA GLU A 9 -1.43 7.05 -19.84
C GLU A 9 -1.65 8.38 -19.10
N MET A 10 -1.39 8.37 -17.79
CA MET A 10 -1.49 9.58 -16.98
C MET A 10 -0.23 10.40 -17.20
N PRO A 11 -0.28 11.55 -17.89
CA PRO A 11 0.91 12.33 -18.13
C PRO A 11 1.49 12.83 -16.81
N GLU A 12 2.80 12.98 -16.76
CA GLU A 12 3.46 13.76 -15.72
C GLU A 12 2.96 15.20 -15.80
N VAL A 13 2.52 15.75 -14.67
CA VAL A 13 2.05 17.13 -14.57
C VAL A 13 2.85 17.81 -13.47
N ASP A 14 3.89 18.52 -13.89
CA ASP A 14 4.77 19.24 -12.99
C ASP A 14 4.00 20.34 -12.22
N GLY A 15 4.32 20.48 -10.94
CA GLY A 15 3.75 21.51 -10.06
C GLY A 15 2.24 21.45 -9.84
N HIS A 16 1.55 20.35 -10.16
CA HIS A 16 0.10 20.29 -9.97
C HIS A 16 -0.27 20.33 -8.47
N PRO A 17 -1.07 21.32 -8.01
CA PRO A 17 -1.26 21.61 -6.58
C PRO A 17 -2.03 20.52 -5.81
N ASN A 18 -2.57 19.52 -6.50
CA ASN A 18 -3.32 18.40 -5.94
C ASN A 18 -2.73 17.02 -6.31
N ARG A 19 -1.51 16.96 -6.88
CA ARG A 19 -0.85 15.69 -7.17
C ARG A 19 0.50 15.67 -6.45
N GLU A 20 0.45 15.40 -5.16
CA GLU A 20 1.68 15.22 -4.37
C GLU A 20 2.19 13.80 -4.57
N PRO A 21 3.39 13.59 -5.14
CA PRO A 21 3.91 12.26 -5.39
C PRO A 21 4.08 11.44 -4.11
N PHE A 22 3.93 10.12 -4.21
CA PHE A 22 4.32 9.19 -3.14
C PHE A 22 5.00 7.95 -3.73
N ARG A 23 5.80 7.29 -2.89
CA ARG A 23 6.26 5.91 -3.11
C ARG A 23 6.18 5.11 -1.82
N GLY A 24 6.13 3.78 -1.94
CA GLY A 24 6.07 2.91 -0.78
C GLY A 24 6.14 1.42 -1.10
N VAL A 25 6.29 0.61 -0.05
CA VAL A 25 6.18 -0.85 -0.10
C VAL A 25 4.83 -1.25 0.48
N LEU A 26 3.97 -1.85 -0.33
CA LEU A 26 2.62 -2.27 0.04
C LEU A 26 2.61 -3.53 0.91
N THR A 27 3.42 -4.52 0.53
CA THR A 27 3.50 -5.84 1.18
C THR A 27 4.79 -6.54 0.79
N LEU A 28 5.11 -7.61 1.52
CA LEU A 28 6.17 -8.54 1.19
C LEU A 28 5.60 -9.83 0.58
N ILE A 29 6.17 -10.27 -0.54
CA ILE A 29 5.78 -11.45 -1.31
C ILE A 29 6.55 -12.67 -0.79
N ASP A 30 5.86 -13.81 -0.68
CA ASP A 30 6.38 -15.07 -0.13
C ASP A 30 6.89 -14.96 1.33
N VAL A 31 6.48 -13.91 2.03
CA VAL A 31 6.77 -13.68 3.45
C VAL A 31 5.47 -13.75 4.24
N ALA A 32 5.50 -14.43 5.38
CA ALA A 32 4.35 -14.47 6.27
C ALA A 32 4.23 -13.14 7.02
N SER A 33 3.03 -12.54 7.00
CA SER A 33 2.73 -11.29 7.72
C SER A 33 3.11 -11.38 9.20
N ASP A 34 3.58 -10.31 9.83
CA ASP A 34 3.97 -10.32 11.25
C ASP A 34 2.78 -10.55 12.19
N ARG A 35 1.60 -10.14 11.73
CA ARG A 35 0.31 -10.33 12.42
C ARG A 35 -0.80 -10.68 11.43
N ALA A 36 -1.93 -11.14 11.93
CA ALA A 36 -3.11 -11.35 11.11
C ALA A 36 -3.64 -10.02 10.55
N PRO A 37 -3.81 -9.87 9.22
CA PRO A 37 -4.53 -8.74 8.67
C PRO A 37 -6.03 -8.83 8.99
N SER A 38 -6.72 -7.69 8.88
CA SER A 38 -8.17 -7.68 8.98
C SER A 38 -8.80 -8.61 7.94
N GLY A 39 -9.85 -9.33 8.32
CA GLY A 39 -10.52 -10.31 7.45
C GLY A 39 -9.87 -11.70 7.39
N ALA A 40 -8.64 -11.88 7.87
CA ALA A 40 -7.97 -13.20 7.91
C ALA A 40 -8.35 -14.06 9.13
N ARG A 41 -9.39 -13.70 9.88
CA ARG A 41 -9.92 -14.47 11.03
C ARG A 41 -8.84 -14.87 12.07
N GLY A 42 -7.83 -14.02 12.27
CA GLY A 42 -6.74 -14.29 13.20
C GLY A 42 -5.57 -15.08 12.63
N HIS A 43 -5.63 -15.52 11.37
CA HIS A 43 -4.53 -16.18 10.68
C HIS A 43 -3.55 -15.16 10.11
N ARG A 44 -2.25 -15.44 10.23
CA ARG A 44 -1.22 -14.76 9.43
C ARG A 44 -1.42 -15.14 7.97
N VAL A 45 -0.93 -14.32 7.04
CA VAL A 45 -1.07 -14.59 5.61
C VAL A 45 0.28 -14.59 4.91
N VAL A 46 0.40 -15.37 3.85
CA VAL A 46 1.49 -15.28 2.87
C VAL A 46 0.86 -15.01 1.51
N LEU A 47 1.23 -13.92 0.85
CA LEU A 47 0.88 -13.70 -0.55
C LEU A 47 1.91 -14.40 -1.43
N THR A 48 1.48 -15.42 -2.18
CA THR A 48 2.40 -16.11 -3.09
C THR A 48 2.82 -15.20 -4.25
N ARG A 49 4.04 -15.36 -4.73
CA ARG A 49 4.53 -14.66 -5.92
C ARG A 49 3.60 -14.79 -7.12
N ALA A 50 3.16 -16.01 -7.43
CA ALA A 50 2.26 -16.25 -8.56
C ALA A 50 0.93 -15.47 -8.41
N ALA A 51 0.37 -15.41 -7.20
CA ALA A 51 -0.84 -14.62 -6.93
C ALA A 51 -0.58 -13.11 -7.05
N ALA A 52 0.57 -12.63 -6.55
CA ALA A 52 0.96 -11.23 -6.64
C ALA A 52 1.15 -10.78 -8.09
N GLU A 53 1.91 -11.54 -8.87
CA GLU A 53 2.19 -11.24 -10.29
C GLU A 53 0.91 -11.24 -11.13
N ALA A 54 0.02 -12.22 -10.92
CA ALA A 54 -1.27 -12.27 -11.61
C ALA A 54 -2.21 -11.12 -11.24
N ALA A 55 -2.15 -10.63 -10.00
CA ALA A 55 -3.02 -9.58 -9.50
C ALA A 55 -2.44 -8.16 -9.66
N LEU A 56 -1.15 -8.02 -9.98
CA LEU A 56 -0.44 -6.73 -10.05
C LEU A 56 -1.18 -5.68 -10.90
N PRO A 57 -1.73 -6.01 -12.09
CA PRO A 57 -2.47 -5.03 -12.89
C PRO A 57 -3.71 -4.46 -12.20
N SER A 58 -4.32 -5.18 -11.26
CA SER A 58 -5.53 -4.73 -10.58
C SER A 58 -5.29 -3.63 -9.55
N LEU A 59 -4.03 -3.27 -9.27
CA LEU A 59 -3.69 -2.12 -8.42
C LEU A 59 -3.72 -0.79 -9.17
N LEU A 60 -3.48 -0.79 -10.48
CA LEU A 60 -3.37 0.44 -11.25
C LEU A 60 -4.73 1.15 -11.32
N GLY A 61 -4.76 2.43 -10.96
CA GLY A 61 -5.98 3.22 -10.86
C GLY A 61 -6.78 3.01 -9.56
N MET A 62 -6.35 2.10 -8.67
CA MET A 62 -7.00 1.94 -7.37
C MET A 62 -6.61 3.05 -6.40
N GLY A 63 -7.52 3.33 -5.46
CA GLY A 63 -7.36 4.41 -4.50
C GLY A 63 -6.49 4.03 -3.30
N LEU A 64 -5.84 5.04 -2.72
CA LEU A 64 -5.29 4.97 -1.37
C LEU A 64 -6.31 5.51 -0.39
N ASP A 65 -6.47 4.89 0.77
CA ASP A 65 -7.24 5.43 1.87
C ASP A 65 -6.46 5.55 3.17
N TYR A 66 -7.07 6.22 4.15
CA TYR A 66 -6.63 6.17 5.54
C TYR A 66 -7.79 6.56 6.46
N ALA A 67 -7.84 6.00 7.67
CA ALA A 67 -8.67 6.56 8.73
C ALA A 67 -7.93 7.73 9.43
N PRO A 68 -8.61 8.77 9.95
CA PRO A 68 -7.94 9.90 10.63
C PRO A 68 -6.97 9.52 11.75
N ALA A 69 -7.22 8.41 12.46
CA ALA A 69 -6.35 7.90 13.50
C ALA A 69 -5.19 7.02 12.96
N LEU A 70 -5.15 6.74 11.66
CA LEU A 70 -4.16 5.89 10.98
C LEU A 70 -4.10 4.46 11.55
N ASP A 71 -5.21 3.94 12.06
CA ASP A 71 -5.24 2.65 12.76
C ASP A 71 -6.02 1.54 12.05
N ARG A 72 -6.64 1.88 10.92
CA ARG A 72 -7.46 1.00 10.10
C ARG A 72 -7.63 1.60 8.71
N HIS A 73 -8.27 0.83 7.84
CA HIS A 73 -8.71 1.25 6.52
C HIS A 73 -9.99 2.10 6.63
N ASP A 74 -10.15 3.09 5.76
CA ASP A 74 -11.40 3.82 5.57
C ASP A 74 -11.73 3.86 4.07
N VAL A 75 -12.33 2.77 3.59
CA VAL A 75 -12.48 2.49 2.16
C VAL A 75 -13.30 3.54 1.39
N ARG A 76 -14.00 4.44 2.09
CA ARG A 76 -14.75 5.55 1.50
C ARG A 76 -13.95 6.84 1.42
N ARG A 77 -12.87 6.99 2.20
CA ARG A 77 -11.99 8.17 2.22
C ARG A 77 -10.78 7.94 1.30
N LYS A 78 -10.98 8.01 -0.01
CA LYS A 78 -9.89 7.87 -0.98
C LYS A 78 -9.10 9.18 -1.12
N VAL A 79 -7.82 9.14 -0.82
CA VAL A 79 -6.92 10.30 -0.69
C VAL A 79 -5.84 10.38 -1.76
N GLY A 80 -5.82 9.43 -2.68
CA GLY A 80 -4.85 9.36 -3.75
C GLY A 80 -5.13 8.19 -4.67
N VAL A 81 -4.28 8.04 -5.68
CA VAL A 81 -4.39 6.98 -6.69
C VAL A 81 -3.03 6.33 -6.93
N ILE A 82 -3.05 5.03 -7.14
CA ILE A 82 -1.90 4.24 -7.54
C ILE A 82 -1.74 4.35 -9.06
N THR A 83 -0.60 4.83 -9.52
CA THR A 83 -0.29 4.91 -10.96
C THR A 83 0.80 3.94 -11.38
N ARG A 84 1.54 3.37 -10.42
CA ARG A 84 2.60 2.40 -10.66
C ARG A 84 2.57 1.32 -9.58
N ALA A 85 2.74 0.07 -10.01
CA ALA A 85 2.91 -1.08 -9.14
C ALA A 85 3.96 -2.00 -9.74
N GLU A 86 4.93 -2.42 -8.95
CA GLU A 86 6.01 -3.30 -9.40
C GLU A 86 6.44 -4.27 -8.30
N ILE A 87 7.09 -5.36 -8.71
CA ILE A 87 7.67 -6.32 -7.77
C ILE A 87 9.19 -6.21 -7.86
N VAL A 88 9.81 -5.70 -6.80
CA VAL A 88 11.27 -5.53 -6.68
C VAL A 88 11.80 -6.50 -5.62
N GLY A 89 12.41 -7.59 -6.08
CA GLY A 89 12.79 -8.69 -5.19
C GLY A 89 11.55 -9.25 -4.48
N ARG A 90 11.49 -9.11 -3.14
CA ARG A 90 10.34 -9.53 -2.31
C ARG A 90 9.32 -8.42 -2.06
N ASN A 91 9.60 -7.18 -2.46
CA ASN A 91 8.72 -6.06 -2.20
C ASN A 91 7.70 -5.91 -3.33
N LEU A 92 6.44 -5.67 -2.99
CA LEU A 92 5.48 -5.08 -3.91
C LEU A 92 5.49 -3.57 -3.67
N GLU A 93 6.12 -2.84 -4.58
CA GLU A 93 6.32 -1.40 -4.51
C GLU A 93 5.25 -0.66 -5.30
N LEU A 94 4.81 0.47 -4.75
CA LEU A 94 3.80 1.34 -5.34
C LEU A 94 4.35 2.75 -5.51
N ALA A 95 3.86 3.43 -6.54
CA ALA A 95 3.94 4.88 -6.64
C ALA A 95 2.63 5.46 -7.20
N GLY A 96 2.47 6.76 -7.01
CA GLY A 96 1.28 7.48 -7.42
C GLY A 96 1.29 8.88 -6.86
N TYR A 97 0.09 9.43 -6.65
CA TYR A 97 -0.03 10.74 -6.02
C TYR A 97 -1.21 10.81 -5.05
N LEU A 98 -1.04 11.65 -4.03
CA LEU A 98 -2.06 12.05 -3.07
C LEU A 98 -2.75 13.33 -3.54
N PHE A 99 -4.05 13.43 -3.26
CA PHE A 99 -4.86 14.63 -3.48
C PHE A 99 -4.58 15.68 -2.41
N ALA A 100 -3.43 16.33 -2.52
CA ALA A 100 -2.87 17.20 -1.48
C ALA A 100 -3.70 18.42 -1.10
N LYS A 101 -4.41 19.03 -2.06
CA LYS A 101 -5.30 20.16 -1.83
C LYS A 101 -6.57 19.72 -1.09
N ASP A 102 -7.05 18.51 -1.37
CA ASP A 102 -8.28 17.96 -0.78
C ASP A 102 -8.01 17.35 0.61
N PHE A 103 -6.83 16.76 0.81
CA PHE A 103 -6.39 16.11 2.04
C PHE A 103 -5.01 16.63 2.52
N PRO A 104 -4.87 17.93 2.83
CA PRO A 104 -3.59 18.51 3.24
C PRO A 104 -3.05 17.93 4.55
N GLU A 105 -3.90 17.34 5.38
CA GLU A 105 -3.52 16.74 6.66
C GLU A 105 -2.64 15.50 6.52
N ILE A 106 -2.92 14.61 5.56
CA ILE A 106 -2.12 13.40 5.37
C ILE A 106 -0.78 13.71 4.73
N VAL A 107 -0.74 14.68 3.81
CA VAL A 107 0.53 15.18 3.22
C VAL A 107 1.40 15.82 4.30
N LYS A 108 0.83 16.65 5.18
CA LYS A 108 1.57 17.22 6.31
C LYS A 108 2.10 16.13 7.25
N GLU A 109 1.33 15.08 7.49
CA GLU A 109 1.75 13.97 8.35
C GLU A 109 2.91 13.19 7.73
N LEU A 110 2.80 12.79 6.47
CA LEU A 110 3.89 12.14 5.71
C LEU A 110 5.15 13.02 5.66
N GLY A 111 5.00 14.32 5.40
CA GLY A 111 6.12 15.26 5.39
C GLY A 111 6.77 15.49 6.77
N ARG A 112 6.03 15.35 7.88
CA ARG A 112 6.60 15.37 9.24
C ARG A 112 7.39 14.09 9.53
N VAL A 113 6.89 12.94 9.09
CA VAL A 113 7.58 11.65 9.23
C VAL A 113 8.87 11.64 8.39
N GLY A 114 8.82 12.05 7.12
CA GLY A 114 9.98 12.09 6.23
C GLY A 114 11.08 13.06 6.68
N ARG A 115 10.74 14.25 7.19
CA ARG A 115 11.74 15.22 7.71
C ARG A 115 12.47 14.76 8.97
N ARG A 116 11.91 13.83 9.75
CA ARG A 116 12.62 13.24 10.90
C ARG A 116 13.72 12.27 10.46
N TYR A 117 13.61 11.68 9.27
CA TYR A 117 14.61 10.78 8.70
C TYR A 117 15.83 11.54 8.16
N THR A 118 15.63 12.68 7.49
CA THR A 118 16.72 13.47 6.88
C THR A 118 17.53 14.33 7.85
N ARG A 119 17.05 14.57 9.09
CA ARG A 119 17.73 15.44 10.08
C ARG A 119 18.43 14.73 11.24
N GLY A 120 18.47 13.39 11.29
CA GLY A 120 19.01 12.68 12.44
C GLY A 120 19.69 11.35 12.10
N ILE A 121 21.03 11.35 12.20
CA ILE A 121 21.91 10.27 12.67
C ILE A 121 21.53 8.84 12.22
N ALA A 122 22.37 8.27 11.35
CA ALA A 122 22.50 6.82 11.20
C ALA A 122 22.86 6.19 12.56
N GLY A 123 21.85 5.79 13.34
CA GLY A 123 22.05 5.28 14.69
C GLY A 123 20.86 5.51 15.59
N THR A 124 19.84 4.65 15.43
CA THR A 124 18.81 4.30 16.43
C THR A 124 18.05 5.47 17.08
N LEU A 125 16.82 5.72 16.59
CA LEU A 125 15.61 6.02 17.38
C LEU A 125 14.40 5.92 16.42
N ALA A 126 13.53 4.94 16.64
CA ALA A 126 12.43 4.59 15.75
C ALA A 126 11.51 5.79 15.43
N ALA A 127 11.59 6.30 14.20
CA ALA A 127 10.59 7.23 13.67
C ALA A 127 9.19 6.58 13.79
N PRO A 128 8.12 7.34 14.10
CA PRO A 128 6.76 6.87 13.90
C PRO A 128 6.59 6.66 12.39
N GLN A 129 6.86 5.45 11.94
CA GLN A 129 6.82 5.10 10.55
C GLN A 129 5.38 4.77 10.20
N LEU A 130 4.87 5.39 9.14
CA LEU A 130 3.66 4.93 8.48
C LEU A 130 4.02 3.67 7.70
N GLY A 131 3.07 2.76 7.62
CA GLY A 131 3.11 1.56 6.81
C GLY A 131 1.97 1.57 5.81
N MET A 132 2.02 0.61 4.90
CA MET A 132 0.95 0.34 3.95
C MET A 132 0.29 -1.01 4.25
N SER A 133 -0.95 -1.13 3.81
CA SER A 133 -1.71 -2.38 3.79
C SER A 133 -2.52 -2.44 2.51
N TYR A 134 -2.73 -3.64 1.96
CA TYR A 134 -3.59 -3.82 0.79
C TYR A 134 -5.04 -4.11 1.18
N GLU A 135 -5.94 -3.77 0.26
CA GLU A 135 -7.33 -4.23 0.22
C GLU A 135 -7.46 -5.30 -0.88
N ILE A 136 -8.15 -6.42 -0.59
CA ILE A 136 -8.33 -7.52 -1.55
C ILE A 136 -9.76 -8.05 -1.57
N ALA A 137 -10.16 -8.55 -2.75
CA ALA A 137 -11.34 -9.36 -3.01
C ALA A 137 -10.93 -10.72 -3.62
N ASP A 138 -11.90 -11.63 -3.76
CA ASP A 138 -11.76 -12.94 -4.43
C ASP A 138 -10.56 -13.78 -3.95
N ALA A 139 -10.22 -13.65 -2.67
CA ALA A 139 -9.06 -14.31 -2.08
C ALA A 139 -9.25 -15.82 -2.02
N ARG A 140 -8.31 -16.58 -2.60
CA ARG A 140 -8.25 -18.04 -2.50
C ARG A 140 -7.12 -18.46 -1.55
N VAL A 141 -7.52 -19.06 -0.43
CA VAL A 141 -6.59 -19.66 0.53
C VAL A 141 -6.36 -21.12 0.17
N ALA A 142 -5.10 -21.58 0.14
CA ALA A 142 -4.75 -22.96 -0.19
C ALA A 142 -5.34 -23.97 0.81
N ASP A 143 -5.19 -23.68 2.10
CA ASP A 143 -5.77 -24.44 3.21
C ASP A 143 -6.24 -23.48 4.31
N VAL A 144 -7.55 -23.45 4.54
CA VAL A 144 -8.18 -22.58 5.56
C VAL A 144 -7.93 -23.05 7.00
N ARG A 145 -7.46 -24.30 7.19
CA ARG A 145 -7.13 -24.86 8.51
C ARG A 145 -5.68 -24.57 8.92
N ALA A 146 -4.85 -24.11 7.99
CA ALA A 146 -3.46 -23.80 8.27
C ALA A 146 -3.31 -22.60 9.23
N GLY A 147 -2.31 -22.63 10.10
CA GLY A 147 -2.00 -21.51 11.00
C GLY A 147 -1.56 -20.23 10.27
N VAL A 148 -1.05 -20.38 9.04
CA VAL A 148 -0.74 -19.29 8.11
C VAL A 148 -1.47 -19.56 6.80
N TRP A 149 -2.34 -18.64 6.40
CA TRP A 149 -3.10 -18.74 5.15
C TRP A 149 -2.24 -18.35 3.96
N THR A 150 -2.00 -19.31 3.07
CA THR A 150 -1.30 -19.08 1.81
C THR A 150 -2.30 -18.61 0.76
N LEU A 151 -2.19 -17.35 0.34
CA LEU A 151 -3.03 -16.72 -0.68
C LEU A 151 -2.50 -17.08 -2.07
N THR A 152 -3.29 -17.86 -2.81
CA THR A 152 -2.96 -18.40 -4.14
C THR A 152 -3.66 -17.65 -5.27
N ARG A 153 -4.65 -16.81 -4.94
CA ARG A 153 -5.30 -15.87 -5.84
C ARG A 153 -5.84 -14.72 -5.02
N VAL A 154 -5.73 -13.51 -5.54
CA VAL A 154 -6.34 -12.29 -4.97
C VAL A 154 -6.71 -11.36 -6.12
N THR A 155 -7.62 -10.43 -5.86
CA THR A 155 -7.82 -9.23 -6.68
C THR A 155 -7.58 -8.04 -5.75
N PHE A 156 -6.58 -7.19 -6.02
CA PHE A 156 -6.40 -5.96 -5.24
C PHE A 156 -7.51 -4.96 -5.57
N THR A 157 -8.02 -4.28 -4.55
CA THR A 157 -9.07 -3.26 -4.68
C THR A 157 -8.64 -1.88 -4.18
N GLY A 158 -7.40 -1.76 -3.70
CA GLY A 158 -6.84 -0.53 -3.14
C GLY A 158 -5.76 -0.78 -2.11
N ALA A 159 -5.33 0.30 -1.47
CA ALA A 159 -4.34 0.29 -0.41
C ALA A 159 -4.72 1.29 0.68
N ALA A 160 -4.21 1.08 1.88
CA ALA A 160 -4.40 1.96 3.02
C ALA A 160 -3.06 2.43 3.58
N ILE A 161 -3.04 3.68 4.04
CA ILE A 161 -1.99 4.29 4.85
C ILE A 161 -2.39 4.15 6.32
N LEU A 162 -1.48 3.64 7.13
CA LEU A 162 -1.71 3.47 8.57
C LEU A 162 -0.40 3.55 9.32
N ARG A 163 -0.46 3.60 10.65
CA ARG A 163 0.72 3.45 11.48
C ARG A 163 1.32 2.07 11.26
N ARG A 164 2.64 1.98 11.22
CA ARG A 164 3.36 0.69 11.08
C ARG A 164 2.99 -0.31 12.17
N ASP A 165 2.75 0.18 13.39
CA ASP A 165 2.30 -0.65 14.51
C ASP A 165 0.89 -1.21 14.31
N LYS A 166 0.19 -0.89 13.22
CA LYS A 166 -1.10 -1.46 12.83
C LYS A 166 -1.05 -2.25 11.53
N ALA A 167 0.04 -2.16 10.77
CA ALA A 167 0.19 -2.86 9.50
C ALA A 167 0.50 -4.34 9.71
N ALA A 168 -0.05 -5.18 8.82
CA ALA A 168 0.16 -6.63 8.86
C ALA A 168 1.64 -7.01 8.72
N TYR A 169 2.40 -6.19 7.99
CA TYR A 169 3.84 -6.26 7.82
C TYR A 169 4.46 -4.98 8.39
N GLN A 170 5.45 -5.08 9.26
CA GLN A 170 6.14 -3.94 9.86
C GLN A 170 7.20 -3.34 8.94
N GLU A 171 7.65 -4.09 7.94
CA GLU A 171 8.60 -3.62 6.93
C GLU A 171 7.94 -2.75 5.85
N THR A 172 6.62 -2.64 5.81
CA THR A 172 5.94 -1.74 4.86
C THR A 172 6.13 -0.27 5.26
N TRP A 173 6.13 0.59 4.26
CA TRP A 173 6.36 2.01 4.44
C TRP A 173 5.78 2.82 3.28
N ILE A 174 5.55 4.10 3.53
CA ILE A 174 5.16 5.09 2.53
C ILE A 174 5.81 6.43 2.88
N GLU A 175 6.24 7.16 1.87
CA GLU A 175 6.75 8.53 1.98
C GLU A 175 6.34 9.38 0.78
N LEU A 176 6.50 10.70 0.90
CA LEU A 176 6.34 11.60 -0.24
C LEU A 176 7.47 11.34 -1.24
N GLY A 177 7.11 11.30 -2.52
CA GLY A 177 8.06 11.19 -3.62
C GLY A 177 8.81 12.50 -3.84
N GLU A 178 9.91 12.42 -4.58
CA GLU A 178 10.55 13.58 -5.20
C GLU A 178 9.82 13.95 -6.50
#